data_AF-A0A061BJX1-F1
#
_entry.id   AF-A0A061BJX1-F1
#
_cell.length_a   1.000
_cell.length_b   1.000
_cell.length_c   1.000
_cell.angle_alpha   90.00
_cell.angle_beta   90.00
_cell.angle_gamma   90.00
#
_symmetry.space_group_name_H-M   'P 1'
#
loop_
_entity.id
_entity.type
_entity.pdbx_description
1 polymer ?
#
loop_
_entity_poly.entity_id
_entity_poly.type
_entity_poly.pdbx_seq_one_letter_code
_entity_poly.pdbx_strand_id
1 'polypeptide(L)'
;MLSRDSFETQIEVVSTRLACVSGIKNVRFRQSNETKHESSEITFIIETTPEIQRETLITWSPNYQEPLLYFRTLIVEHDQEGQVEIWRRSYDTRYVPMTHPEYSITLTQLSSGNWWFVHPCDTSEILQNSSEGEYLANWCSIFLSLLVPLSVNEFC
;
A
#
# COMPACT_ATOMS: atom_id res chain seq x y z
N MET A 1 10.35 -7.40 13.31
CA MET A 1 11.21 -7.37 12.11
C MET A 1 10.98 -8.64 11.33
N LEU A 2 10.58 -8.51 10.08
CA LEU A 2 10.28 -9.61 9.17
C LEU A 2 11.54 -9.96 8.36
N SER A 3 11.78 -11.23 8.03
CA SER A 3 12.85 -11.58 7.09
C SER A 3 12.38 -11.40 5.66
N ARG A 4 13.29 -11.18 4.70
CA ARG A 4 12.92 -11.13 3.27
C ARG A 4 12.24 -12.42 2.83
N ASP A 5 12.77 -13.57 3.21
CA ASP A 5 12.23 -14.87 2.80
C ASP A 5 10.81 -15.07 3.35
N SER A 6 10.56 -14.62 4.58
CA SER A 6 9.23 -14.65 5.18
C SER A 6 8.27 -13.69 4.49
N PHE A 7 8.73 -12.48 4.11
CA PHE A 7 7.95 -11.56 3.28
C PHE A 7 7.56 -12.18 1.93
N GLU A 8 8.53 -12.75 1.20
CA GLU A 8 8.30 -13.36 -0.12
C GLU A 8 7.34 -14.56 -0.04
N THR A 9 7.34 -15.29 1.07
CA THR A 9 6.38 -16.39 1.30
C THR A 9 4.97 -15.89 1.61
N GLN A 10 4.85 -14.77 2.34
CA GLN A 10 3.54 -14.25 2.79
C GLN A 10 2.86 -13.35 1.75
N ILE A 11 3.62 -12.64 0.92
CA ILE A 11 3.09 -11.60 0.03
C ILE A 11 2.08 -12.15 -0.99
N GLU A 12 2.28 -13.36 -1.50
CA GLU A 12 1.32 -13.97 -2.44
C GLU A 12 -0.03 -14.25 -1.75
N VAL A 13 0.02 -14.79 -0.53
CA VAL A 13 -1.18 -15.04 0.28
C VAL A 13 -1.91 -13.73 0.57
N VAL A 14 -1.18 -12.69 0.95
CA VAL A 14 -1.73 -11.35 1.20
C VAL A 14 -2.35 -10.76 -0.07
N SER A 15 -1.76 -10.96 -1.24
CA SER A 15 -2.33 -10.50 -2.51
C SER A 15 -3.68 -11.15 -2.81
N THR A 16 -3.81 -12.45 -2.50
CA THR A 16 -5.07 -13.19 -2.66
C THR A 16 -6.13 -12.66 -1.71
N ARG A 17 -5.76 -12.38 -0.44
CA ARG A 17 -6.68 -11.80 0.54
C ARG A 17 -7.14 -10.40 0.13
N LEU A 18 -6.22 -9.54 -0.30
CA LEU A 18 -6.51 -8.19 -0.79
C LEU A 18 -7.52 -8.19 -1.93
N ALA A 19 -7.48 -9.18 -2.82
CA ALA A 19 -8.42 -9.31 -3.92
C ALA A 19 -9.87 -9.58 -3.46
N CYS A 20 -10.06 -10.04 -2.22
CA CYS A 20 -11.38 -10.30 -1.62
C CYS A 20 -11.92 -9.11 -0.80
N VAL A 21 -11.11 -8.09 -0.54
CA VAL A 21 -11.50 -6.94 0.28
C VAL A 21 -12.38 -5.98 -0.52
N SER A 22 -13.49 -5.55 0.07
CA SER A 22 -14.39 -4.59 -0.57
C SER A 22 -13.70 -3.23 -0.78
N GLY A 23 -13.89 -2.62 -1.94
CA GLY A 23 -13.25 -1.34 -2.30
C GLY A 23 -11.80 -1.45 -2.79
N ILE A 24 -11.18 -2.63 -2.70
CA ILE A 24 -9.91 -2.93 -3.36
C ILE A 24 -10.17 -3.50 -4.76
N LYS A 25 -9.54 -2.91 -5.77
CA LYS A 25 -9.68 -3.27 -7.19
C LYS A 25 -8.32 -3.50 -7.82
N ASN A 26 -8.32 -4.20 -8.96
CA ASN A 26 -7.14 -4.36 -9.82
C ASN A 26 -5.88 -4.83 -9.09
N VAL A 27 -6.03 -5.76 -8.14
CA VAL A 27 -4.89 -6.35 -7.43
C VAL A 27 -3.99 -7.09 -8.43
N ARG A 28 -2.71 -6.74 -8.44
CA ARG A 28 -1.68 -7.34 -9.27
C ARG A 28 -0.48 -7.69 -8.41
N PHE A 29 -0.15 -8.97 -8.40
CA PHE A 29 1.07 -9.47 -7.79
C PHE A 29 2.17 -9.57 -8.84
N ARG A 30 3.35 -9.03 -8.53
CA ARG A 30 4.57 -9.21 -9.32
C ARG A 30 5.59 -9.92 -8.44
N GLN A 31 5.88 -11.17 -8.77
CA GLN A 31 6.92 -11.92 -8.09
C GLN A 31 8.30 -11.33 -8.40
N SER A 32 9.18 -11.34 -7.40
CA SER A 32 10.59 -11.02 -7.57
C SER A 32 11.26 -11.95 -8.58
N ASN A 33 12.16 -11.39 -9.39
CA ASN A 33 13.11 -12.20 -10.15
C ASN A 33 14.37 -12.36 -9.28
N GLU A 34 14.68 -13.60 -8.88
CA GLU A 34 15.83 -13.94 -8.01
C GLU A 34 17.16 -13.30 -8.48
N THR A 35 17.29 -13.04 -9.78
CA THR A 35 18.50 -12.52 -10.43
C THR A 35 18.72 -11.01 -10.26
N LYS A 36 17.75 -10.23 -9.77
CA LYS A 36 17.81 -8.76 -9.80
C LYS A 36 17.85 -8.05 -8.44
N HIS A 37 17.92 -8.78 -7.32
CA HIS A 37 17.76 -8.19 -5.97
C HIS A 37 16.45 -7.39 -5.77
N GLU A 38 15.49 -7.51 -6.71
CA GLU A 38 14.17 -6.92 -6.59
C GLU A 38 13.34 -7.77 -5.62
N SER A 39 12.53 -7.13 -4.79
CA SER A 39 11.58 -7.85 -3.94
C SER A 39 10.24 -7.95 -4.64
N SER A 40 9.41 -8.91 -4.23
CA SER A 40 8.05 -9.01 -4.77
C SER A 40 7.24 -7.76 -4.43
N GLU A 41 6.25 -7.48 -5.28
CA GLU A 41 5.42 -6.29 -5.18
C GLU A 41 3.93 -6.64 -5.35
N ILE A 42 3.06 -5.99 -4.58
CA ILE A 42 1.62 -5.96 -4.84
C ILE A 42 1.25 -4.53 -5.23
N THR A 43 0.53 -4.39 -6.34
CA THR A 43 -0.11 -3.11 -6.71
C THR A 43 -1.62 -3.28 -6.78
N PHE A 44 -2.36 -2.26 -6.36
CA PHE A 44 -3.82 -2.27 -6.37
C PHE A 44 -4.41 -0.86 -6.33
N ILE A 45 -5.70 -0.77 -6.60
CA ILE A 45 -6.49 0.47 -6.51
C ILE A 45 -7.40 0.38 -5.29
N ILE A 46 -7.43 1.44 -4.49
CA ILE A 46 -8.45 1.66 -3.47
C ILE A 46 -9.42 2.72 -3.99
N GLU A 47 -10.69 2.38 -4.10
CA GLU A 47 -11.75 3.35 -4.40
C GLU A 47 -12.13 4.08 -3.09
N THR A 48 -11.82 5.38 -3.01
CA THR A 48 -12.16 6.18 -1.82
C THR A 48 -13.52 6.86 -2.00
N THR A 49 -13.73 7.47 -3.17
CA THR A 49 -15.02 8.00 -3.64
C THR A 49 -15.12 7.76 -5.16
N PRO A 50 -16.26 8.02 -5.82
CA PRO A 50 -16.34 7.97 -7.28
C PRO A 50 -15.32 8.86 -8.00
N GLU A 51 -14.92 9.97 -7.36
CA GLU A 51 -13.99 10.96 -7.91
C GLU A 51 -12.55 10.81 -7.42
N ILE A 52 -12.30 9.92 -6.44
CA ILE A 52 -11.00 9.79 -5.78
C ILE A 52 -10.62 8.31 -5.66
N GLN A 53 -9.49 7.95 -6.25
CA GLN A 53 -8.87 6.64 -6.15
C GLN A 53 -7.45 6.76 -5.58
N ARG A 54 -6.95 5.66 -5.01
CA ARG A 54 -5.56 5.54 -4.59
C ARG A 54 -4.91 4.35 -5.24
N GLU A 55 -3.91 4.61 -6.07
CA GLU A 55 -2.97 3.57 -6.48
C GLU A 55 -2.02 3.27 -5.33
N THR A 56 -1.92 2.01 -4.96
CA THR A 56 -1.16 1.56 -3.78
C THR A 56 -0.14 0.51 -4.19
N LEU A 57 1.02 0.54 -3.55
CA LEU A 57 2.13 -0.40 -3.74
C LEU A 57 2.61 -0.89 -2.37
N ILE A 58 2.72 -2.21 -2.24
CA ILE A 58 3.36 -2.88 -1.10
C ILE A 58 4.61 -3.60 -1.63
N THR A 59 5.75 -3.38 -0.98
CA THR A 59 7.02 -4.06 -1.30
C THR A 59 7.89 -4.20 -0.06
N TRP A 60 9.09 -4.75 -0.20
CA TRP A 60 10.05 -4.94 0.88
C TRP A 60 11.21 -3.96 0.80
N SER A 61 11.69 -3.49 1.96
CA SER A 61 12.95 -2.76 2.03
C SER A 61 14.07 -3.58 2.63
N PRO A 62 15.20 -3.79 1.92
CA PRO A 62 16.39 -4.35 2.54
C PRO A 62 17.02 -3.40 3.58
N ASN A 63 16.81 -2.09 3.45
CA ASN A 63 17.38 -1.08 4.35
C ASN A 63 16.64 -1.03 5.69
N TYR A 64 15.31 -1.04 5.64
CA TYR A 64 14.49 -1.03 6.85
C TYR A 64 14.26 -2.43 7.42
N GLN A 65 14.41 -3.47 6.60
CA GLN A 65 13.99 -4.84 6.94
C GLN A 65 12.52 -4.86 7.39
N GLU A 66 11.68 -4.12 6.67
CA GLU A 66 10.25 -4.02 6.91
C GLU A 66 9.48 -3.87 5.58
N PRO A 67 8.18 -4.24 5.53
CA PRO A 67 7.33 -3.95 4.40
C PRO A 67 7.13 -2.44 4.27
N LEU A 68 7.05 -1.96 3.03
CA LEU A 68 6.86 -0.56 2.71
C LEU A 68 5.49 -0.34 2.07
N LEU A 69 4.84 0.75 2.46
CA LEU A 69 3.59 1.21 1.88
C LEU A 69 3.83 2.49 1.09
N TYR A 70 3.47 2.45 -0.20
CA TYR A 70 3.42 3.62 -1.05
C TYR A 70 2.02 3.82 -1.58
N PHE A 71 1.62 5.07 -1.79
CA PHE A 71 0.39 5.38 -2.50
C PHE A 71 0.48 6.65 -3.33
N ARG A 72 -0.40 6.79 -4.31
CA ARG A 72 -0.63 8.04 -5.03
C ARG A 72 -2.12 8.26 -5.19
N THR A 73 -2.54 9.50 -5.02
CA THR A 73 -3.95 9.88 -5.21
C THR A 73 -4.21 10.14 -6.69
N LEU A 74 -5.27 9.54 -7.22
CA LEU A 74 -5.85 9.84 -8.50
C LEU A 74 -7.18 10.58 -8.27
N ILE A 75 -7.39 11.68 -8.96
CA ILE A 75 -8.64 12.43 -8.96
C ILE A 75 -9.26 12.40 -10.36
N VAL A 76 -10.59 12.29 -10.43
CA VAL A 76 -11.33 12.52 -11.66
C VAL A 76 -11.28 14.01 -11.98
N GLU A 77 -10.85 14.30 -13.19
CA GLU A 77 -11.09 15.58 -13.85
C GLU A 77 -12.00 15.32 -15.05
N HIS A 78 -12.99 16.18 -15.23
CA HIS A 78 -13.81 16.16 -16.44
C HIS A 78 -13.13 17.03 -17.51
N ASP A 79 -13.21 16.60 -18.77
CA ASP A 79 -12.84 17.45 -19.89
C ASP A 79 -13.74 18.70 -19.97
N GLN A 80 -13.39 19.65 -20.83
CA GLN A 80 -14.10 20.93 -20.95
C GLN A 80 -15.58 20.78 -21.34
N GLU A 81 -15.95 19.62 -21.90
CA GLU A 81 -17.31 19.29 -22.36
C GLU A 81 -18.06 18.39 -21.35
N GLY A 82 -17.40 17.98 -20.25
CA GLY A 82 -17.97 17.13 -19.20
C GLY A 82 -18.21 15.68 -19.62
N GLN A 83 -17.74 15.27 -20.80
CA GLN A 83 -18.08 13.98 -21.42
C GLN A 83 -17.06 12.89 -21.10
N VAL A 84 -15.81 13.26 -20.80
CA VAL A 84 -14.73 12.31 -20.54
C VAL A 84 -14.18 12.49 -19.13
N GLU A 85 -14.19 11.40 -18.37
CA GLU A 85 -13.49 11.29 -17.10
C GLU A 85 -12.01 10.98 -17.35
N ILE A 86 -11.14 11.86 -16.83
CA ILE A 86 -9.69 11.71 -16.92
C ILE A 86 -9.15 11.59 -15.49
N TRP A 87 -8.54 10.46 -15.17
CA TRP A 87 -7.86 10.28 -13.90
C TRP A 87 -6.49 10.95 -13.92
N ARG A 88 -6.26 11.92 -13.03
CA ARG A 88 -4.97 12.60 -12.87
C ARG A 88 -4.37 12.38 -11.51
N ARG A 89 -3.04 12.27 -11.47
CA ARG A 89 -2.29 12.20 -10.21
C ARG A 89 -2.38 13.53 -9.48
N SER A 90 -2.79 13.49 -8.22
CA SER A 90 -2.79 14.64 -7.32
C SER A 90 -1.72 14.49 -6.26
N TYR A 91 -0.96 15.57 -6.04
CA TYR A 91 0.02 15.70 -4.95
C TYR A 91 -0.45 16.70 -3.89
N ASP A 92 -1.73 17.07 -3.92
CA ASP A 92 -2.31 17.94 -2.92
C ASP A 92 -2.43 17.20 -1.58
N THR A 93 -1.83 17.77 -0.54
CA THR A 93 -1.75 17.19 0.81
C THR A 93 -3.12 17.03 1.47
N ARG A 94 -4.16 17.72 0.99
CA ARG A 94 -5.53 17.57 1.49
C ARG A 94 -6.11 16.18 1.24
N TYR A 95 -5.58 15.43 0.28
CA TYR A 95 -6.02 14.05 -0.02
C TYR A 95 -5.14 12.97 0.64
N VAL A 96 -4.05 13.38 1.28
CA VAL A 96 -3.24 12.50 2.12
C VAL A 96 -4.07 12.19 3.37
N PRO A 97 -4.23 10.92 3.75
CA PRO A 97 -4.93 10.57 4.98
C PRO A 97 -4.34 11.39 6.14
N MET A 98 -5.20 11.96 6.99
CA MET A 98 -4.74 12.71 8.14
C MET A 98 -3.77 11.82 8.94
N THR A 99 -2.54 12.30 9.08
CA THR A 99 -1.51 11.61 9.84
C THR A 99 -2.01 11.46 11.27
N HIS A 100 -2.21 10.22 11.73
CA HIS A 100 -2.11 9.96 13.15
C HIS A 100 -0.71 10.45 13.58
N PRO A 101 -0.52 11.01 14.78
CA PRO A 101 0.79 11.48 15.24
C PRO A 101 1.92 10.45 15.11
N GLU A 102 1.55 9.17 15.03
CA GLU A 102 2.43 8.01 14.97
C GLU A 102 2.87 7.63 13.54
N TYR A 103 2.27 8.18 12.48
CA TYR A 103 2.65 7.86 11.10
C TYR A 103 3.21 9.08 10.36
N SER A 104 4.51 9.01 10.03
CA SER A 104 5.15 9.98 9.15
C SER A 104 4.92 9.61 7.68
N ILE A 105 4.39 10.55 6.89
CA ILE A 105 4.15 10.37 5.45
C ILE A 105 4.93 11.45 4.69
N THR A 106 5.78 11.02 3.75
CA THR A 106 6.58 11.93 2.92
C THR A 106 6.41 11.63 1.44
N LEU A 107 6.74 12.60 0.58
CA LEU A 107 6.78 12.40 -0.87
C LEU A 107 8.16 11.87 -1.27
N THR A 108 8.20 10.80 -2.06
CA THR A 108 9.43 10.21 -2.59
C THR A 108 9.30 9.89 -4.07
N GLN A 109 10.43 9.81 -4.76
CA GLN A 109 10.50 9.52 -6.19
C GLN A 109 10.93 8.07 -6.43
N LEU A 110 10.06 7.29 -7.07
CA LEU A 110 10.38 5.98 -7.63
C LEU A 110 10.57 6.09 -9.15
N SER A 111 11.05 5.02 -9.79
CA SER A 111 11.23 4.98 -11.25
C SER A 111 9.93 5.24 -12.03
N SER A 112 8.77 4.93 -11.45
CA SER A 112 7.44 5.14 -12.02
C SER A 112 6.83 6.52 -11.75
N GLY A 113 7.55 7.39 -11.01
CA GLY A 113 7.14 8.75 -10.65
C GLY A 113 7.12 9.00 -9.15
N ASN A 114 6.43 10.06 -8.74
CA ASN A 114 6.33 10.44 -7.33
C ASN A 114 5.23 9.64 -6.61
N TRP A 115 5.53 9.24 -5.38
CA TRP A 115 4.66 8.47 -4.49
C TRP A 115 4.70 9.07 -3.09
N TRP A 116 3.57 9.04 -2.41
CA TRP A 116 3.56 9.18 -0.95
C TRP A 116 4.09 7.88 -0.34
N PHE A 117 4.92 8.03 0.68
CA PHE A 117 5.61 6.96 1.38
C PHE A 117 5.29 7.03 2.86
N VAL A 118 4.76 5.94 3.41
CA VAL A 118 4.53 5.80 4.85
C VAL A 118 5.81 5.25 5.48
N HIS A 119 6.41 6.01 6.38
CA HIS A 119 7.67 5.63 7.01
C HIS A 119 7.50 4.42 7.94
N PRO A 120 8.38 3.40 7.85
CA PRO A 120 8.25 2.17 8.62
C PRO A 120 8.90 2.22 10.01
N CYS A 121 9.32 3.39 10.51
CA CYS A 121 10.22 3.53 11.66
C CYS A 121 9.75 2.82 12.94
N ASP A 122 8.44 2.79 13.18
CA ASP A 122 7.85 2.21 14.41
C ASP A 122 7.15 0.86 14.16
N THR A 123 7.30 0.31 12.94
CA THR A 123 6.64 -0.95 12.53
C THR A 123 6.95 -2.11 13.49
N SER A 124 8.23 -2.23 13.88
CA SER A 124 8.68 -3.32 14.73
C SER A 124 8.11 -3.27 16.15
N GLU A 125 7.88 -2.07 16.68
CA GLU A 125 7.25 -1.86 18.00
C GLU A 125 5.75 -2.14 17.93
N ILE A 126 5.08 -1.64 16.90
CA ILE A 126 3.65 -1.86 16.65
C ILE A 126 3.34 -3.36 16.51
N LEU A 127 4.19 -4.10 15.80
CA LEU A 127 3.98 -5.53 15.49
C LEU A 127 4.77 -6.46 16.42
N GLN A 128 5.24 -5.99 17.58
CA GLN A 128 6.08 -6.78 18.50
C GLN A 128 5.45 -8.11 18.96
N ASN A 129 4.12 -8.21 18.95
CA ASN A 129 3.37 -9.40 19.35
C ASN A 129 2.88 -10.25 18.16
N SER A 130 3.18 -9.85 16.93
CA SER A 130 2.82 -10.62 15.74
C SER A 130 3.73 -11.83 15.59
N SER A 131 3.14 -12.99 15.35
CA SER A 131 3.91 -14.18 14.96
C SER A 131 4.53 -13.96 13.57
N GLU A 132 5.68 -14.60 13.30
CA GLU A 132 6.37 -14.41 12.02
C GLU A 132 5.47 -14.73 10.82
N GLY A 133 4.67 -15.80 10.89
CA GLY A 133 3.79 -16.24 9.80
C GLY A 133 2.55 -15.38 9.58
N GLU A 134 2.20 -14.53 10.54
CA GLU A 134 1.05 -13.61 10.46
C GLU A 134 1.48 -12.15 10.30
N TYR A 135 2.80 -11.88 10.36
CA TYR A 135 3.34 -10.53 10.45
C TYR A 135 2.88 -9.64 9.30
N LEU A 136 2.95 -10.10 8.05
CA LEU A 136 2.57 -9.27 6.91
C LEU A 136 1.05 -9.04 6.84
N ALA A 137 0.25 -10.02 7.26
CA ALA A 137 -1.20 -9.85 7.35
C ALA A 137 -1.56 -8.80 8.42
N ASN A 138 -0.97 -8.90 9.62
CA ASN A 138 -1.15 -7.92 10.70
C ASN A 138 -0.64 -6.53 10.30
N TRP A 139 0.50 -6.48 9.61
CA TRP A 139 1.03 -5.24 9.03
C TRP A 139 0.02 -4.61 8.07
N CYS A 140 -0.57 -5.40 7.16
CA CYS A 140 -1.59 -4.89 6.24
C CYS A 140 -2.81 -4.36 7.00
N SER A 141 -3.32 -5.08 8.00
CA SER A 141 -4.47 -4.64 8.80
C SER A 141 -4.24 -3.28 9.47
N ILE A 142 -3.02 -3.00 9.91
CA ILE A 142 -2.68 -1.73 10.56
C ILE A 142 -2.40 -0.64 9.53
N PHE A 143 -1.42 -0.84 8.65
CA PHE A 143 -0.94 0.22 7.76
C PHE A 143 -1.88 0.52 6.60
N LEU A 144 -2.63 -0.46 6.09
CA LEU A 144 -3.64 -0.19 5.07
C LEU A 144 -4.91 0.45 5.64
N SER A 145 -5.14 0.36 6.96
CA SER A 145 -6.26 1.07 7.60
C SER A 145 -6.16 2.59 7.43
N LEU A 146 -4.95 3.10 7.18
CA LEU A 146 -4.71 4.51 6.82
C LEU A 146 -5.37 4.89 5.48
N LEU A 147 -5.49 3.95 4.56
CA LEU A 147 -5.91 4.21 3.18
C LEU A 147 -7.33 3.72 2.88
N VAL A 148 -7.75 2.64 3.54
CA VAL A 148 -9.08 2.03 3.39
C VAL A 148 -9.55 1.58 4.78
N PRO A 149 -10.78 1.88 5.19
CA PRO A 149 -11.32 1.38 6.44
C PRO A 149 -11.52 -0.14 6.33
N LEU A 150 -10.49 -0.90 6.70
CA LEU A 150 -10.55 -2.36 6.79
C LEU A 150 -11.31 -2.74 8.05
N SER A 151 -12.30 -3.63 7.92
CA SER A 151 -12.82 -4.33 9.09
C SER A 151 -11.83 -5.43 9.47
N VAL A 152 -11.60 -5.62 10.79
CA VAL A 152 -10.63 -6.61 11.31
C VAL A 152 -10.89 -8.04 10.76
N ASN A 153 -12.16 -8.34 10.43
CA ASN A 153 -12.58 -9.64 9.89
C ASN A 153 -12.21 -9.88 8.41
N GLU A 154 -11.71 -8.87 7.69
CA GLU A 154 -11.34 -9.03 6.27
C GLU A 154 -9.91 -9.58 6.10
N PHE A 155 -9.12 -9.67 7.18
CA PHE A 155 -7.74 -10.16 7.17
C PHE A 155 -7.43 -11.27 8.18
N CYS A 156 -8.31 -11.53 9.15
CA CYS A 156 -8.20 -12.63 10.12
C CYS A 156 -8.75 -13.96 9.58
#